data_AF-A0A8K0TXU1-F1
#
_entry.id   AF-A0A8K0TXU1-F1
#
_cell.length_a   1.000
_cell.length_b   1.000
_cell.length_c   1.000
_cell.angle_alpha   90.00
_cell.angle_beta   90.00
_cell.angle_gamma   90.00
#
_symmetry.space_group_name_H-M   'P 1'
#
loop_
_entity.id
_entity.type
_entity.pdbx_description
1 polymer ?
#
loop_
_entity_poly.entity_id
_entity_poly.type
_entity_poly.pdbx_seq_one_letter_code
_entity_poly.pdbx_strand_id
1 'polypeptide(L)'
;DLHLRPASSITSSERTKPGPESSKIPLTFSYMSSNDGTDENLLVLLHGLGDTHAPFAELGRSLNLPQTAILSLRAPEQIPFLDEQAYQWYTSFDPLGDLIDRPNPTPALQVISTVLIHLTADCGWPSHRIHMFGFAQGGSVAAESALAWWKRELATLKERQKTQDEPPRPLGSVTTISGPLLSYPTLETPCPTPLLIFHRSSLPKGTFTAFLKAFTRVREVAKSRDASSQESMPRSKDEWEPVMRFWSEVLGRRMGDGLYEVMTGAGQ
;
A
#
# COMPACT_ATOMS: atom_id res chain seq x y z
N ASP A 1 31.84 0.05 30.93
CA ASP A 1 31.20 1.35 30.66
C ASP A 1 29.88 1.19 29.94
N LEU A 2 28.79 1.50 30.64
CA LEU A 2 27.43 1.50 30.10
C LEU A 2 27.17 2.88 29.47
N HIS A 3 27.18 2.98 28.15
CA HIS A 3 26.89 4.22 27.44
C HIS A 3 25.40 4.33 27.15
N LEU A 4 24.67 5.07 27.99
CA LEU A 4 23.30 5.48 27.70
C LEU A 4 23.35 6.74 26.83
N ARG A 5 22.94 6.63 25.57
CA ARG A 5 22.65 7.82 24.73
C ARG A 5 21.15 8.11 24.81
N PRO A 6 20.73 9.36 25.07
CA PRO A 6 19.35 9.73 24.83
C PRO A 6 19.06 9.50 23.35
N ALA A 7 17.98 8.79 23.04
CA ALA A 7 17.45 8.76 21.69
C ALA A 7 17.26 10.22 21.28
N SER A 8 17.87 10.62 20.16
CA SER A 8 17.71 11.95 19.58
C SER A 8 16.25 12.34 19.65
N SER A 9 15.96 13.54 20.15
CA SER A 9 14.61 14.10 20.26
C SER A 9 13.95 14.10 18.88
N ILE A 10 13.32 12.98 18.53
CA ILE A 10 12.40 12.88 17.41
C ILE A 10 11.31 13.87 17.78
N THR A 11 11.19 14.95 17.01
CA THR A 11 10.05 15.85 17.05
C THR A 11 8.81 15.01 17.22
N SER A 12 8.17 15.09 18.39
CA SER A 12 7.12 14.17 18.79
C SER A 12 5.94 14.39 17.85
N SER A 13 5.87 13.63 16.75
CA SER A 13 4.73 13.64 15.86
C SER A 13 3.48 13.35 16.70
N GLU A 14 2.37 14.00 16.37
CA GLU A 14 1.14 13.81 17.12
C GLU A 14 0.78 12.32 17.19
N ARG A 15 0.36 11.89 18.39
CA ARG A 15 0.02 10.50 18.65
C ARG A 15 -1.15 10.05 17.79
N THR A 16 -2.10 10.93 17.55
CA THR A 16 -3.23 10.75 16.64
C THR A 16 -3.05 11.64 15.42
N LYS A 17 -3.61 11.24 14.27
CA LYS A 17 -3.59 12.05 13.05
C LYS A 17 -5.01 12.42 12.62
N PRO A 18 -5.22 13.62 12.05
CA PRO A 18 -6.52 13.97 11.52
C PRO A 18 -6.91 12.99 10.40
N GLY A 19 -8.19 12.63 10.36
CA GLY A 19 -8.74 11.84 9.26
C GLY A 19 -8.82 12.66 7.97
N PRO A 20 -8.80 12.01 6.80
CA PRO A 20 -8.88 12.70 5.52
C PRO A 20 -10.22 13.40 5.32
N GLU A 21 -10.20 14.54 4.62
CA GLU A 21 -11.37 15.34 4.32
C GLU A 21 -12.05 14.91 3.01
N SER A 22 -13.38 14.72 3.04
CA SER A 22 -14.16 14.39 1.84
C SER A 22 -14.15 15.47 0.76
N SER A 23 -13.83 16.72 1.12
CA SER A 23 -13.67 17.84 0.17
C SER A 23 -12.36 17.77 -0.62
N LYS A 24 -11.36 17.04 -0.13
CA LYS A 24 -10.00 16.92 -0.68
C LYS A 24 -9.77 15.59 -1.39
N ILE A 25 -10.53 14.56 -1.03
CA ILE A 25 -10.50 13.24 -1.66
C ILE A 25 -11.70 13.09 -2.58
N PRO A 26 -11.52 12.95 -3.91
CA PRO A 26 -12.63 12.80 -4.86
C PRO A 26 -13.16 11.35 -4.91
N LEU A 27 -13.20 10.66 -3.77
CA LEU A 27 -13.69 9.30 -3.62
C LEU A 27 -14.58 9.17 -2.39
N THR A 28 -15.47 8.19 -2.43
CA THR A 28 -16.13 7.69 -1.21
C THR A 28 -15.16 6.78 -0.46
N PHE A 29 -15.11 6.93 0.86
CA PHE A 29 -14.18 6.18 1.70
C PHE A 29 -14.70 5.97 3.12
N SER A 30 -14.08 5.02 3.81
CA SER A 30 -14.21 4.79 5.25
C SER A 30 -12.84 4.99 5.89
N TYR A 31 -12.77 5.81 6.94
CA TYR A 31 -11.57 6.03 7.74
C TYR A 31 -11.81 5.60 9.19
N MET A 32 -10.83 4.93 9.78
CA MET A 32 -10.82 4.54 11.18
C MET A 32 -9.42 4.79 11.74
N SER A 33 -9.33 5.50 12.87
CA SER A 33 -8.07 5.65 13.62
C SER A 33 -7.62 4.30 14.20
N SER A 34 -6.36 4.22 14.63
CA SER A 34 -5.84 3.02 15.30
C SER A 34 -6.64 2.69 16.58
N ASN A 35 -6.86 1.40 16.83
CA ASN A 35 -7.58 0.89 18.01
C ASN A 35 -6.85 1.19 19.34
N ASP A 36 -5.53 1.37 19.30
CA ASP A 36 -4.69 1.69 20.48
C ASP A 36 -4.47 3.21 20.66
N GLY A 37 -5.17 4.02 19.87
CA GLY A 37 -5.08 5.48 19.90
C GLY A 37 -3.70 6.03 19.54
N THR A 38 -2.89 5.27 18.80
CA THR A 38 -1.62 5.72 18.23
C THR A 38 -1.60 5.49 16.73
N ASP A 39 -1.65 6.58 15.96
CA ASP A 39 -1.66 6.57 14.50
C ASP A 39 -0.22 6.64 13.98
N GLU A 40 0.53 5.54 14.13
CA GLU A 40 1.91 5.45 13.61
C GLU A 40 1.95 5.03 12.14
N ASN A 41 1.03 4.16 11.73
CA ASN A 41 0.91 3.63 10.38
C ASN A 41 -0.48 3.89 9.81
N LEU A 42 -0.58 4.01 8.49
CA LEU A 42 -1.84 4.05 7.76
C LEU A 42 -1.86 2.91 6.75
N LEU A 43 -2.89 2.07 6.79
CA LEU A 43 -3.15 1.06 5.77
C LEU A 43 -4.27 1.53 4.83
N VAL A 44 -3.90 1.79 3.57
CA VAL A 44 -4.82 2.15 2.49
C VAL A 44 -5.27 0.88 1.77
N LEU A 45 -6.58 0.64 1.75
CA LEU A 45 -7.22 -0.57 1.25
C LEU A 45 -7.96 -0.32 -0.05
N LEU A 46 -7.61 -1.07 -1.10
CA LEU A 46 -8.18 -0.97 -2.44
C LEU A 46 -8.87 -2.29 -2.82
N HIS A 47 -10.20 -2.25 -2.99
CA HIS A 47 -11.00 -3.42 -3.29
C HIS A 47 -10.83 -3.93 -4.73
N GLY A 48 -11.30 -5.15 -5.00
CA GLY A 48 -11.31 -5.75 -6.34
C GLY A 48 -12.48 -5.28 -7.21
N LEU A 49 -12.47 -5.69 -8.48
CA LEU A 49 -13.55 -5.40 -9.43
C LEU A 49 -14.91 -5.86 -8.89
N GLY A 50 -15.91 -4.99 -8.97
CA GLY A 50 -17.29 -5.30 -8.62
C GLY A 50 -17.63 -5.18 -7.14
N ASP A 51 -16.70 -4.70 -6.32
CA ASP A 51 -16.88 -4.54 -4.88
C ASP A 51 -17.01 -3.05 -4.49
N THR A 52 -17.06 -2.77 -3.19
CA THR A 52 -17.02 -1.44 -2.60
C THR A 52 -15.95 -1.37 -1.50
N HIS A 53 -15.72 -0.18 -0.98
CA HIS A 53 -14.90 0.04 0.22
C HIS A 53 -15.42 -0.62 1.52
N ALA A 54 -16.72 -0.90 1.64
CA ALA A 54 -17.28 -1.28 2.94
C ALA A 54 -16.76 -2.64 3.47
N PRO A 55 -16.71 -3.72 2.66
CA PRO A 55 -16.10 -4.99 3.09
C PRO A 55 -14.61 -4.85 3.41
N PHE A 56 -13.89 -3.99 2.68
CA PHE A 56 -12.47 -3.75 2.93
C PHE A 56 -12.24 -2.93 4.21
N ALA A 57 -13.11 -1.99 4.56
CA ALA A 57 -13.08 -1.32 5.85
C ALA A 57 -13.22 -2.35 6.99
N GLU A 58 -14.17 -3.28 6.87
CA GLU A 58 -14.35 -4.35 7.85
C GLU A 58 -13.15 -5.29 7.93
N LEU A 59 -12.57 -5.67 6.78
CA LEU A 59 -11.33 -6.42 6.72
C LEU A 59 -10.22 -5.70 7.50
N GLY A 60 -9.96 -4.43 7.19
CA GLY A 60 -8.94 -3.63 7.86
C GLY A 60 -9.12 -3.60 9.39
N ARG A 61 -10.36 -3.44 9.85
CA ARG A 61 -10.71 -3.50 11.27
C ARG A 61 -10.43 -4.88 11.88
N SER A 62 -10.76 -5.96 11.18
CA SER A 62 -10.56 -7.34 11.65
C SER A 62 -9.10 -7.75 11.76
N LEU A 63 -8.20 -7.14 10.98
CA LEU A 63 -6.76 -7.41 11.03
C LEU A 63 -6.13 -6.96 12.36
N ASN A 64 -6.73 -5.98 13.04
CA ASN A 64 -6.30 -5.45 14.34
C ASN A 64 -4.78 -5.17 14.41
N LEU A 65 -4.25 -4.52 13.37
CA LEU A 65 -2.84 -4.17 13.28
C LEU A 65 -2.47 -3.12 14.34
N PRO A 66 -1.35 -3.27 15.05
CA PRO A 66 -0.94 -2.34 16.10
C PRO A 66 -0.59 -0.98 15.50
N GLN A 67 -0.97 0.09 16.17
CA GLN A 67 -0.68 1.47 15.83
C GLN A 67 -0.99 1.82 14.37
N THR A 68 -2.07 1.25 13.81
CA THR A 68 -2.38 1.34 12.38
C THR A 68 -3.81 1.83 12.17
N ALA A 69 -3.94 3.03 11.60
CA ALA A 69 -5.20 3.53 11.08
C ALA A 69 -5.54 2.86 9.74
N ILE A 70 -6.83 2.81 9.40
CA ILE A 70 -7.35 2.18 8.19
C ILE A 70 -8.04 3.24 7.33
N LEU A 71 -7.71 3.26 6.03
CA LEU A 71 -8.43 4.02 5.01
C LEU A 71 -8.86 3.08 3.90
N SER A 72 -10.15 2.78 3.78
CA SER A 72 -10.69 2.01 2.66
C SER A 72 -11.34 2.91 1.63
N LEU A 73 -10.89 2.81 0.38
CA LEU A 73 -11.31 3.67 -0.72
C LEU A 73 -12.21 2.90 -1.68
N ARG A 74 -13.30 3.53 -2.14
CA ARG A 74 -14.15 3.00 -3.20
C ARG A 74 -13.58 3.42 -4.54
N ALA A 75 -13.57 2.51 -5.50
CA ALA A 75 -13.14 2.84 -6.85
C ALA A 75 -14.08 3.90 -7.49
N PRO A 76 -13.56 4.74 -8.40
CA PRO A 76 -14.29 5.92 -8.88
C PRO A 76 -15.42 5.59 -9.86
N GLU A 77 -15.34 4.46 -10.58
CA GLU A 77 -16.26 4.13 -11.65
C GLU A 77 -17.25 3.06 -11.19
N GLN A 78 -18.55 3.35 -11.29
CA GLN A 78 -19.59 2.32 -11.10
C GLN A 78 -19.70 1.47 -12.36
N ILE A 79 -19.75 0.15 -12.20
CA ILE A 79 -19.95 -0.77 -13.32
C ILE A 79 -21.36 -0.56 -13.88
N PRO A 80 -21.51 -0.25 -15.19
CA PRO A 80 -22.83 -0.06 -15.78
C PRO A 80 -23.70 -1.32 -15.72
N PHE A 81 -25.03 -1.11 -15.72
CA PHE A 81 -26.04 -2.17 -15.86
C PHE A 81 -26.09 -3.23 -14.75
N LEU A 82 -25.47 -2.99 -13.59
CA LEU A 82 -25.64 -3.82 -12.39
C LEU A 82 -26.56 -3.09 -11.39
N ASP A 83 -27.54 -3.81 -10.85
CA ASP A 83 -28.42 -3.31 -9.78
C ASP A 83 -27.67 -3.17 -8.45
N GLU A 84 -26.59 -3.93 -8.28
CA GLU A 84 -25.74 -3.93 -7.10
C GLU A 84 -24.73 -2.77 -7.13
N GLN A 85 -24.31 -2.30 -5.94
CA GLN A 85 -23.23 -1.33 -5.81
C GLN A 85 -21.88 -1.99 -6.14
N ALA A 86 -21.54 -2.00 -7.43
CA ALA A 86 -20.34 -2.63 -7.96
C ALA A 86 -19.44 -1.58 -8.63
N TYR A 87 -18.18 -1.47 -8.18
CA TYR A 87 -17.26 -0.43 -8.66
C TYR A 87 -15.97 -1.02 -9.24
N GLN A 88 -15.34 -0.27 -10.13
CA GLN A 88 -14.09 -0.63 -10.80
C GLN A 88 -13.08 0.52 -10.77
N TRP A 89 -11.79 0.17 -10.66
CA TRP A 89 -10.71 1.15 -10.69
C TRP A 89 -10.33 1.56 -12.11
N TYR A 90 -10.49 0.61 -13.02
CA TYR A 90 -10.30 0.79 -14.44
C TYR A 90 -11.23 -0.14 -15.18
N THR A 91 -11.64 0.26 -16.38
CA THR A 91 -12.52 -0.52 -17.23
C THR A 91 -11.90 -1.89 -17.53
N SER A 92 -12.61 -2.96 -17.16
CA SER A 92 -12.16 -4.35 -17.38
C SER A 92 -12.82 -5.03 -18.57
N PHE A 93 -13.96 -4.53 -19.03
CA PHE A 93 -14.74 -5.11 -20.10
C PHE A 93 -14.94 -4.12 -21.24
N ASP A 94 -14.83 -4.59 -22.47
CA ASP A 94 -15.21 -3.81 -23.63
C ASP A 94 -16.76 -3.78 -23.80
N PRO A 95 -17.31 -3.02 -24.76
CA PRO A 95 -18.75 -2.96 -24.98
C PRO A 95 -19.42 -4.30 -25.35
N LEU A 96 -18.65 -5.32 -25.75
CA LEU A 96 -19.14 -6.66 -26.06
C LEU A 96 -19.10 -7.59 -24.82
N GLY A 97 -18.49 -7.14 -23.73
CA GLY A 97 -18.32 -7.90 -22.49
C GLY A 97 -17.02 -8.72 -22.45
N ASP A 98 -16.14 -8.55 -23.43
CA ASP A 98 -14.85 -9.25 -23.45
C ASP A 98 -13.84 -8.55 -22.53
N LEU A 99 -12.93 -9.34 -21.93
CA LEU A 99 -11.89 -8.81 -21.05
C LEU A 99 -10.87 -7.98 -21.85
N ILE A 100 -10.62 -6.77 -21.37
CA ILE A 100 -9.58 -5.90 -21.91
C ILE A 100 -8.21 -6.41 -21.46
N ASP A 101 -7.38 -6.84 -22.41
CA ASP A 101 -6.03 -7.37 -22.14
C ASP A 101 -5.08 -6.33 -21.51
N ARG A 102 -5.18 -5.06 -21.94
CA ARG A 102 -4.36 -3.96 -21.44
C ARG A 102 -5.22 -2.79 -20.98
N PRO A 103 -5.84 -2.89 -19.79
CA PRO A 103 -6.70 -1.83 -19.28
C PRO A 103 -5.88 -0.58 -18.95
N ASN A 104 -6.53 0.58 -18.93
CA ASN A 104 -5.89 1.86 -18.62
C ASN A 104 -6.12 2.24 -17.14
N PRO A 105 -5.14 2.10 -16.25
CA PRO A 105 -5.29 2.47 -14.83
C PRO A 105 -5.14 3.97 -14.58
N THR A 106 -4.77 4.78 -15.58
CA THR A 106 -4.39 6.19 -15.39
C THR A 106 -5.39 7.01 -14.57
N PRO A 107 -6.73 6.93 -14.80
CA PRO A 107 -7.68 7.69 -14.00
C PRO A 107 -7.62 7.34 -12.50
N ALA A 108 -7.52 6.04 -12.16
CA ALA A 108 -7.34 5.62 -10.78
C ALA A 108 -6.02 6.13 -10.19
N LEU A 109 -4.91 6.07 -10.93
CA LEU A 109 -3.62 6.55 -10.43
C LEU A 109 -3.61 8.06 -10.16
N GLN A 110 -4.31 8.85 -10.97
CA GLN A 110 -4.45 10.28 -10.74
C GLN A 110 -5.21 10.55 -9.43
N VAL A 111 -6.32 9.85 -9.21
CA VAL A 111 -7.11 9.99 -7.99
C VAL A 111 -6.34 9.52 -6.75
N ILE A 112 -5.68 8.37 -6.81
CA ILE A 112 -4.85 7.88 -5.70
C ILE A 112 -3.67 8.83 -5.44
N SER A 113 -3.09 9.44 -6.48
CA SER A 113 -2.06 10.47 -6.28
C SER A 113 -2.61 11.67 -5.51
N THR A 114 -3.83 12.14 -5.80
CA THR A 114 -4.47 13.22 -5.02
C THR A 114 -4.67 12.81 -3.56
N VAL A 115 -5.11 11.57 -3.32
CA VAL A 115 -5.25 11.04 -1.96
C VAL A 115 -3.92 11.03 -1.22
N LEU A 116 -2.86 10.46 -1.80
CA LEU A 116 -1.54 10.40 -1.17
C LEU A 116 -0.95 11.79 -0.88
N ILE A 117 -1.19 12.76 -1.77
CA ILE A 117 -0.79 14.16 -1.54
C ILE A 117 -1.53 14.73 -0.34
N HIS A 118 -2.85 14.56 -0.26
CA HIS A 118 -3.64 15.05 0.87
C HIS A 118 -3.22 14.39 2.20
N LEU A 119 -2.98 13.07 2.19
CA LEU A 119 -2.53 12.33 3.37
C LEU A 119 -1.18 12.84 3.89
N THR A 120 -0.27 13.15 2.98
CA THR A 120 1.10 13.57 3.34
C THR A 120 1.21 15.06 3.66
N ALA A 121 0.48 15.91 2.94
CA ALA A 121 0.55 17.37 3.10
C ALA A 121 -0.37 17.90 4.21
N ASP A 122 -1.59 17.37 4.30
CA ASP A 122 -2.63 17.93 5.15
C ASP A 122 -2.92 17.03 6.38
N CYS A 123 -2.79 15.71 6.23
CA CYS A 123 -3.10 14.76 7.32
C CYS A 123 -1.89 14.35 8.17
N GLY A 124 -0.70 14.87 7.85
CA GLY A 124 0.52 14.63 8.62
C GLY A 124 1.06 13.20 8.58
N TRP A 125 0.67 12.38 7.60
CA TRP A 125 1.23 11.04 7.41
C TRP A 125 2.58 11.10 6.69
N PRO A 126 3.69 10.64 7.31
CA PRO A 126 4.93 10.45 6.56
C PRO A 126 4.73 9.37 5.50
N SER A 127 5.22 9.57 4.28
CA SER A 127 4.98 8.61 3.18
C SER A 127 5.45 7.18 3.51
N HIS A 128 6.57 7.05 4.22
CA HIS A 128 7.12 5.76 4.67
C HIS A 128 6.30 5.06 5.76
N ARG A 129 5.24 5.69 6.27
CA ARG A 129 4.22 5.13 7.19
C ARG A 129 2.89 4.84 6.50
N ILE A 130 2.79 5.08 5.19
CA ILE A 130 1.62 4.76 4.38
C ILE A 130 1.86 3.42 3.69
N HIS A 131 1.02 2.45 4.00
CA HIS A 131 1.07 1.09 3.47
C HIS A 131 -0.14 0.87 2.56
N MET A 132 0.07 0.24 1.41
CA MET A 132 -1.00 -0.05 0.46
C MET A 132 -1.31 -1.54 0.47
N PHE A 133 -2.58 -1.89 0.47
CA PHE A 133 -3.04 -3.25 0.27
C PHE A 133 -4.18 -3.26 -0.74
N GLY A 134 -4.17 -4.22 -1.65
CA GLY A 134 -5.24 -4.35 -2.61
C GLY A 134 -5.41 -5.74 -3.18
N PHE A 135 -6.62 -6.00 -3.66
CA PHE A 135 -7.02 -7.27 -4.27
C PHE A 135 -7.34 -7.09 -5.76
N ALA A 136 -6.88 -8.00 -6.61
CA ALA A 136 -7.13 -7.99 -8.05
C ALA A 136 -6.84 -6.60 -8.65
N GLN A 137 -7.86 -5.89 -9.19
CA GLN A 137 -7.69 -4.52 -9.67
C GLN A 137 -7.09 -3.57 -8.63
N GLY A 138 -7.57 -3.62 -7.38
CA GLY A 138 -7.03 -2.82 -6.29
C GLY A 138 -5.56 -3.15 -5.98
N GLY A 139 -5.16 -4.41 -6.15
CA GLY A 139 -3.76 -4.85 -6.03
C GLY A 139 -2.87 -4.25 -7.12
N SER A 140 -3.37 -4.22 -8.36
CA SER A 140 -2.70 -3.51 -9.47
C SER A 140 -2.56 -2.03 -9.17
N VAL A 141 -3.65 -1.36 -8.78
CA VAL A 141 -3.63 0.08 -8.48
C VAL A 141 -2.69 0.40 -7.32
N ALA A 142 -2.62 -0.45 -6.29
CA ALA A 142 -1.69 -0.28 -5.17
C ALA A 142 -0.23 -0.28 -5.65
N ALA A 143 0.15 -1.28 -6.45
CA ALA A 143 1.52 -1.39 -6.97
C ALA A 143 1.86 -0.25 -7.94
N GLU A 144 0.96 0.05 -8.88
CA GLU A 144 1.15 1.14 -9.85
C GLU A 144 1.23 2.51 -9.16
N SER A 145 0.43 2.75 -8.12
CA SER A 145 0.44 4.01 -7.36
C SER A 145 1.74 4.19 -6.59
N ALA A 146 2.29 3.12 -6.01
CA ALA A 146 3.60 3.16 -5.36
C ALA A 146 4.73 3.49 -6.36
N LEU A 147 4.65 2.96 -7.59
CA LEU A 147 5.60 3.32 -8.65
C LEU A 147 5.42 4.75 -9.14
N ALA A 148 4.19 5.22 -9.30
CA ALA A 148 3.89 6.60 -9.69
C ALA A 148 4.41 7.58 -8.63
N TRP A 149 4.19 7.28 -7.35
CA TRP A 149 4.74 8.04 -6.22
C TRP A 149 6.27 8.09 -6.27
N TRP A 150 6.92 6.94 -6.45
CA TRP A 150 8.38 6.88 -6.52
C TRP A 150 8.96 7.68 -7.70
N LYS A 151 8.36 7.57 -8.88
CA LYS A 151 8.75 8.38 -10.06
C LYS A 151 8.65 9.88 -9.76
N ARG A 152 7.60 10.31 -9.07
CA ARG A 152 7.42 11.70 -8.64
C ARG A 152 8.49 12.14 -7.65
N GLU A 153 8.83 11.33 -6.65
CA GLU A 153 9.91 11.64 -5.71
C GLU A 153 11.27 11.76 -6.42
N LEU A 154 11.59 10.85 -7.35
CA LEU A 154 12.80 10.94 -8.16
C LEU A 154 12.85 12.19 -9.05
N ALA A 155 11.73 12.56 -9.69
CA ALA A 155 11.65 13.78 -10.48
C ALA A 155 11.87 15.03 -9.61
N THR A 156 11.23 15.06 -8.44
CA THR A 156 11.37 16.13 -7.44
C THR A 156 12.81 16.27 -6.97
N LEU A 157 13.53 15.16 -6.75
CA LEU A 157 14.96 15.21 -6.41
C LEU A 157 15.82 15.82 -7.51
N LYS A 158 15.59 15.42 -8.78
CA LYS A 158 16.35 15.96 -9.92
C LYS A 158 16.20 17.47 -10.03
N GLU A 159 15.03 17.99 -9.69
CA GLU A 159 14.77 19.44 -9.64
C GLU A 159 15.42 20.11 -8.40
N ARG A 160 15.42 19.43 -7.25
CA ARG A 160 15.90 19.95 -5.95
C ARG A 160 17.41 19.86 -5.72
N GLN A 161 18.17 19.12 -6.52
CA GLN A 161 19.64 18.99 -6.43
C GLN A 161 20.44 20.34 -6.41
N LYS A 162 19.78 21.49 -6.47
CA LYS A 162 20.35 22.84 -6.28
C LYS A 162 20.31 23.36 -4.83
N THR A 163 19.61 22.70 -3.89
CA THR A 163 19.49 23.10 -2.48
C THR A 163 19.43 21.85 -1.58
N GLN A 164 20.12 21.88 -0.43
CA GLN A 164 20.49 20.75 0.46
C GLN A 164 19.55 19.52 0.58
N ASP A 165 20.23 18.39 0.84
CA ASP A 165 19.85 16.96 0.77
C ASP A 165 18.70 16.52 1.68
N GLU A 166 17.54 16.24 1.09
CA GLU A 166 16.58 15.31 1.70
C GLU A 166 16.41 14.10 0.75
N PRO A 167 16.61 12.86 1.23
CA PRO A 167 16.49 11.66 0.39
C PRO A 167 15.05 11.49 -0.12
N PRO A 168 14.85 10.76 -1.24
CA PRO A 168 13.51 10.51 -1.76
C PRO A 168 12.74 9.63 -0.77
N ARG A 169 11.45 9.90 -0.60
CA ARG A 169 10.66 9.24 0.44
C ARG A 169 9.69 8.23 -0.15
N PRO A 170 10.04 6.92 -0.19
CA PRO A 170 9.14 5.89 -0.68
C PRO A 170 7.90 5.75 0.22
N LEU A 171 6.94 4.94 -0.24
CA LEU A 171 5.85 4.47 0.60
C LEU A 171 6.36 3.39 1.57
N GLY A 172 5.58 3.09 2.61
CA GLY A 172 5.95 2.14 3.66
C GLY A 172 6.00 0.69 3.18
N SER A 173 4.94 0.21 2.51
CA SER A 173 4.94 -1.09 1.83
C SER A 173 3.74 -1.23 0.88
N VAL A 174 3.79 -2.24 0.02
CA VAL A 174 2.66 -2.68 -0.82
C VAL A 174 2.40 -4.15 -0.59
N THR A 175 1.13 -4.53 -0.50
CA THR A 175 0.67 -5.91 -0.50
C THR A 175 -0.38 -6.09 -1.58
N THR A 176 -0.04 -6.83 -2.63
CA THR A 176 -0.98 -7.17 -3.71
C THR A 176 -1.44 -8.61 -3.55
N ILE A 177 -2.76 -8.79 -3.47
CA ILE A 177 -3.41 -10.10 -3.51
C ILE A 177 -3.93 -10.28 -4.93
N SER A 178 -3.26 -11.14 -5.71
CA SER A 178 -3.67 -11.54 -7.06
C SER A 178 -3.84 -10.37 -8.04
N GLY A 179 -3.21 -9.22 -7.76
CA GLY A 179 -3.20 -8.05 -8.63
C GLY A 179 -1.91 -7.99 -9.47
N PRO A 180 -1.98 -8.06 -10.81
CA PRO A 180 -0.80 -7.94 -11.66
C PRO A 180 -0.27 -6.50 -11.68
N LEU A 181 1.01 -6.34 -12.04
CA LEU A 181 1.50 -5.05 -12.51
C LEU A 181 1.05 -4.87 -13.95
N LEU A 182 0.40 -3.75 -14.25
CA LEU A 182 -0.17 -3.47 -15.59
C LEU A 182 0.85 -2.82 -16.51
N SER A 183 1.78 -2.06 -15.92
CA SER A 183 2.90 -1.45 -16.60
C SER A 183 4.09 -2.42 -16.70
N TYR A 184 4.93 -2.17 -17.70
CA TYR A 184 6.24 -2.80 -17.83
C TYR A 184 7.31 -1.75 -17.50
N PRO A 185 7.69 -1.58 -16.23
CA PRO A 185 8.56 -0.50 -15.83
C PRO A 185 9.98 -0.70 -16.35
N THR A 186 10.53 0.39 -16.90
CA THR A 186 11.94 0.55 -17.25
C THR A 186 12.50 1.71 -16.40
N LEU A 187 12.67 1.46 -15.11
CA LEU A 187 13.21 2.44 -14.17
C LEU A 187 14.72 2.29 -14.06
N GLU A 188 15.47 3.39 -14.20
CA GLU A 188 16.90 3.43 -13.87
C GLU A 188 17.13 3.16 -12.39
N THR A 189 16.24 3.68 -11.53
CA THR A 189 16.26 3.48 -10.07
C THR A 189 14.96 2.80 -9.64
N PRO A 190 14.97 1.48 -9.39
CA PRO A 190 13.78 0.75 -8.95
C PRO A 190 13.26 1.26 -7.60
N CYS A 191 11.96 1.06 -7.36
CA CYS A 191 11.28 1.52 -6.16
C CYS A 191 11.74 0.73 -4.92
N PRO A 192 12.19 1.41 -3.83
CA PRO A 192 12.65 0.73 -2.63
C PRO A 192 11.52 0.28 -1.69
N THR A 193 10.26 0.65 -2.01
CA THR A 193 9.07 0.24 -1.25
C THR A 193 8.99 -1.30 -1.21
N PRO A 194 8.98 -1.93 -0.01
CA PRO A 194 8.80 -3.37 0.12
C PRO A 194 7.46 -3.82 -0.48
N LEU A 195 7.49 -4.85 -1.31
CA LEU A 195 6.33 -5.41 -1.98
C LEU A 195 6.16 -6.89 -1.59
N LEU A 196 4.95 -7.25 -1.14
CA LEU A 196 4.49 -8.63 -1.06
C LEU A 196 3.46 -8.92 -2.15
N ILE A 197 3.64 -10.03 -2.87
CA ILE A 197 2.73 -10.54 -3.88
C ILE A 197 2.19 -11.87 -3.37
N PHE A 198 0.89 -11.95 -3.15
CA PHE A 198 0.20 -13.20 -2.83
C PHE A 198 -0.61 -13.66 -4.03
N HIS A 199 -0.57 -14.95 -4.35
CA HIS A 199 -1.43 -15.57 -5.36
C HIS A 199 -1.65 -17.06 -5.08
N ARG A 200 -2.73 -17.62 -5.65
CA ARG A 200 -2.99 -19.08 -5.62
C ARG A 200 -2.73 -19.75 -6.94
N SER A 201 -2.97 -19.07 -8.05
CA SER A 201 -2.73 -19.57 -9.39
C SER A 201 -1.36 -19.12 -9.87
N SER A 202 -0.76 -19.85 -10.79
CA SER A 202 0.50 -19.42 -11.39
C SER A 202 0.32 -18.07 -12.07
N LEU A 203 1.10 -17.06 -11.65
CA LEU A 203 1.15 -15.78 -12.34
C LEU A 203 1.50 -15.99 -13.84
N PRO A 204 0.88 -15.24 -14.76
CA PRO A 204 1.26 -15.29 -16.16
C PRO A 204 2.76 -15.04 -16.35
N LYS A 205 3.36 -15.71 -17.34
CA LYS A 205 4.81 -15.58 -17.63
C LYS A 205 5.19 -14.10 -17.78
N GLY A 206 6.24 -13.70 -17.07
CA GLY A 206 6.75 -12.33 -17.10
C GLY A 206 6.13 -11.36 -16.08
N THR A 207 5.00 -11.70 -15.46
CA THR A 207 4.36 -10.84 -14.43
C THR A 207 5.28 -10.64 -13.22
N PHE A 208 5.84 -11.73 -12.68
CA PHE A 208 6.80 -11.64 -11.57
C PHE A 208 8.07 -10.87 -11.96
N THR A 209 8.55 -11.06 -13.19
CA THR A 209 9.71 -10.32 -13.72
C THR A 209 9.44 -8.83 -13.82
N ALA A 210 8.21 -8.42 -14.18
CA ALA A 210 7.83 -7.01 -14.20
C ALA A 210 7.95 -6.38 -12.81
N PHE A 211 7.47 -7.08 -11.76
CA PHE A 211 7.63 -6.64 -10.38
C PHE A 211 9.11 -6.53 -9.94
N LEU A 212 9.95 -7.51 -10.29
CA LEU A 212 11.38 -7.47 -9.98
C LEU A 212 12.12 -6.32 -10.69
N LYS A 213 11.67 -5.91 -11.88
CA LYS A 213 12.20 -4.71 -12.56
C LYS A 213 11.72 -3.41 -11.91
N ALA A 214 10.57 -3.45 -11.25
CA ALA A 214 9.90 -2.29 -10.69
C ALA A 214 10.35 -1.95 -9.26
N PHE A 215 10.58 -2.98 -8.43
CA PHE A 215 10.84 -2.86 -7.00
C PHE A 215 12.13 -3.58 -6.61
N THR A 216 12.89 -3.02 -5.66
CA THR A 216 14.13 -3.65 -5.16
C THR A 216 13.86 -4.77 -4.15
N ARG A 217 12.71 -4.74 -3.47
CA ARG A 217 12.35 -5.69 -2.40
C ARG A 217 11.00 -6.34 -2.71
N VAL A 218 11.04 -7.51 -3.36
CA VAL A 218 9.84 -8.27 -3.72
C VAL A 218 9.81 -9.62 -2.99
N ARG A 219 8.69 -9.92 -2.32
CA ARG A 219 8.41 -11.23 -1.71
C ARG A 219 7.22 -11.86 -2.41
N GLU A 220 7.42 -13.06 -2.93
CA GLU A 220 6.34 -13.87 -3.53
C GLU A 220 5.80 -14.89 -2.52
N VAL A 221 4.48 -15.02 -2.47
CA VAL A 221 3.77 -16.02 -1.68
C VAL A 221 2.78 -16.74 -2.61
N ALA A 222 3.15 -17.95 -3.03
CA ALA A 222 2.31 -18.83 -3.84
C ALA A 222 1.76 -19.97 -2.96
N LYS A 223 0.43 -20.09 -2.84
CA LYS A 223 -0.22 -21.09 -1.95
C LYS A 223 -0.73 -22.34 -2.64
N SER A 224 -1.10 -22.26 -3.91
CA SER A 224 -1.42 -23.41 -4.75
C SER A 224 -0.55 -23.38 -6.00
N ARG A 225 -0.25 -24.54 -6.58
CA ARG A 225 0.35 -24.64 -7.92
C ARG A 225 -0.66 -25.20 -8.92
N ASP A 226 -1.88 -25.42 -8.49
CA ASP A 226 -2.94 -25.88 -9.35
C ASP A 226 -3.54 -24.68 -10.11
N ALA A 227 -3.35 -24.68 -11.42
CA ALA A 227 -3.86 -23.65 -12.32
C ALA A 227 -5.40 -23.53 -12.30
N SER A 228 -6.11 -24.52 -11.73
CA SER A 228 -7.57 -24.48 -11.54
C SER A 228 -8.04 -23.70 -10.31
N SER A 229 -7.13 -23.29 -9.42
CA SER A 229 -7.48 -22.54 -8.21
C SER A 229 -7.88 -21.10 -8.56
N GLN A 230 -9.16 -20.76 -8.41
CA GLN A 230 -9.64 -19.39 -8.59
C GLN A 230 -8.97 -18.42 -7.61
N GLU A 231 -8.55 -17.26 -8.13
CA GLU A 231 -8.00 -16.19 -7.31
C GLU A 231 -9.09 -15.58 -6.40
N SER A 232 -8.74 -15.33 -5.15
CA SER A 232 -9.62 -14.69 -4.17
C SER A 232 -8.82 -14.15 -2.99
N MET A 233 -9.45 -13.41 -2.09
CA MET A 233 -8.83 -13.00 -0.83
C MET A 233 -8.32 -14.20 -0.01
N PRO A 234 -7.24 -14.07 0.78
CA PRO A 234 -6.80 -15.11 1.71
C PRO A 234 -7.93 -15.50 2.67
N ARG A 235 -8.14 -16.81 2.90
CA ARG A 235 -9.30 -17.35 3.63
C ARG A 235 -8.93 -18.03 4.94
N SER A 236 -7.73 -18.57 5.03
CA SER A 236 -7.27 -19.31 6.20
C SER A 236 -6.16 -18.56 6.94
N LYS A 237 -5.95 -18.93 8.20
CA LYS A 237 -4.82 -18.45 9.00
C LYS A 237 -3.49 -18.71 8.28
N ASP A 238 -3.34 -19.87 7.63
CA ASP A 238 -2.13 -20.23 6.91
C ASP A 238 -1.88 -19.35 5.68
N GLU A 239 -2.94 -18.86 5.02
CA GLU A 239 -2.80 -17.94 3.89
C GLU A 239 -2.52 -16.50 4.36
N TRP A 240 -3.10 -16.08 5.47
CA TRP A 240 -2.85 -14.76 6.07
C TRP A 240 -1.51 -14.66 6.79
N GLU A 241 -0.99 -15.77 7.35
CA GLU A 241 0.27 -15.82 8.09
C GLU A 241 1.43 -15.11 7.38
N PRO A 242 1.77 -15.40 6.11
CA PRO A 242 2.88 -14.73 5.44
C PRO A 242 2.65 -13.24 5.21
N VAL A 243 1.39 -12.80 5.07
CA VAL A 243 1.02 -11.38 4.96
C VAL A 243 1.22 -10.68 6.30
N MET A 244 0.74 -11.28 7.39
CA MET A 244 0.93 -10.75 8.74
C MET A 244 2.41 -10.71 9.14
N ARG A 245 3.18 -11.74 8.76
CA ARG A 245 4.63 -11.77 8.97
C ARG A 245 5.31 -10.62 8.23
N PHE A 246 4.98 -10.41 6.97
CA PHE A 246 5.50 -9.27 6.20
C PHE A 246 5.17 -7.94 6.87
N TRP A 247 3.92 -7.72 7.30
CA TRP A 247 3.55 -6.51 8.03
C TRP A 247 4.28 -6.35 9.36
N SER A 248 4.56 -7.44 10.09
CA SER A 248 5.32 -7.37 11.33
C SER A 248 6.76 -6.84 11.16
N GLU A 249 7.32 -6.96 9.94
CA GLU A 249 8.66 -6.51 9.57
C GLU A 249 8.68 -5.07 9.04
N VAL A 250 7.59 -4.58 8.44
CA VAL A 250 7.56 -3.29 7.72
C VAL A 250 6.73 -2.21 8.41
N LEU A 251 5.78 -2.57 9.27
CA LEU A 251 5.01 -1.59 10.03
C LEU A 251 5.90 -0.92 11.08
N GLY A 252 5.78 0.41 11.15
CA GLY A 252 6.40 1.23 12.17
C GLY A 252 5.90 0.92 13.57
N ARG A 253 6.77 1.13 14.54
CA ARG A 253 6.41 1.08 15.96
C ARG A 253 6.92 2.32 16.65
N ARG A 254 6.00 3.06 17.26
CA ARG A 254 6.34 4.07 18.26
C ARG A 254 6.59 3.35 19.58
N MET A 255 7.84 3.39 20.04
CA MET A 255 8.15 2.99 21.41
C MET A 255 7.52 4.01 22.36
N GLY A 256 6.92 3.55 23.45
CA GLY A 256 6.41 4.46 24.49
C GLY A 256 7.55 5.26 25.11
N ASP A 257 7.24 6.46 25.63
CA ASP A 257 8.21 7.26 26.38
C ASP A 257 8.82 6.41 27.51
N GLY A 258 10.15 6.30 27.55
CA GLY A 258 10.89 5.69 28.66
C GLY A 258 11.53 4.32 28.44
N LEU A 259 11.52 3.76 27.22
CA LEU A 259 12.29 2.55 26.91
C LEU A 259 13.66 2.90 26.32
N TYR A 260 14.71 2.71 27.13
CA TYR A 260 16.11 2.87 26.71
C TYR A 260 16.60 1.61 26.01
N GLU A 261 17.22 1.76 24.84
CA GLU A 261 17.90 0.66 24.16
C GLU A 261 19.25 0.38 24.86
N VAL A 262 19.42 -0.83 25.40
CA VAL A 262 20.70 -1.28 25.97
C VAL A 262 21.49 -1.96 24.87
N MET A 263 22.45 -1.25 24.29
CA MET A 263 23.45 -1.90 23.44
C MET A 263 24.45 -2.64 24.33
N THR A 264 24.48 -3.97 24.24
CA THR A 264 25.60 -4.76 24.75
C THR A 264 26.80 -4.50 23.86
N GLY A 265 27.80 -3.79 24.39
CA GLY A 265 29.06 -3.55 23.68
C GLY A 265 29.71 -4.88 23.32
N ALA A 266 29.98 -5.08 22.04
CA ALA A 266 30.99 -6.05 21.60
C ALA A 266 32.34 -5.56 22.14
N GLY A 267 32.82 -6.23 23.18
CA GLY A 267 34.13 -5.96 23.76
C GLY A 267 35.23 -6.52 22.86
N GLN A 268 36.16 -5.62 22.52
CA GLN A 268 37.53 -5.79 22.00
C GLN A 268 37.73 -6.51 20.67
#